data_AF-A0A8C7L0I8-F1
#
_entry.id   AF-A0A8C7L0I8-F1
#
_cell.length_a   1.000
_cell.length_b   1.000
_cell.length_c   1.000
_cell.angle_alpha   90.00
_cell.angle_beta   90.00
_cell.angle_gamma   90.00
#
_symmetry.space_group_name_H-M   'P 1'
#
loop_
_entity.id
_entity.type
_entity.pdbx_description
1 polymer ?
#
loop_
_entity_poly.entity_id
_entity_poly.type
_entity_poly.pdbx_seq_one_letter_code
_entity_poly.pdbx_strand_id
1 'polypeptide(L)'
;MLWAYSQPHYRGVSEGYMGEAGHCGSASPMSFRVIRGSWLLFDEEGCCGNQYILGEGLYPDLISCGCVATSVKSLRPIPYVSSFSDPSISLFSLGSYEGLKMVVVTPTEHMKDFFTQSLQVHSGLWVVYEYSNYKGCQMLLQPGELPVWGEHSGWDTIGSLRPLKQPRLYVQVKSRALGSLLTSESVKDDSSPAGVILSPACSLDTQRWLFTGGLLRCKASKACLSVIGGKATVGARVALWAEHGRTHQRWSLNHNGTISSHLNHKLVLDFRGGTGFKRDHLVVNEFATDQATQFWDIE
;
A
#
# COMPACT_ATOMS: atom_id res chain seq x y z
N MET A 1 5.86 -12.99 -7.57
CA MET A 1 6.14 -14.35 -8.07
C MET A 1 5.78 -15.35 -7.00
N LEU A 2 4.97 -16.35 -7.36
CA LEU A 2 4.54 -17.44 -6.50
C LEU A 2 4.77 -18.77 -7.23
N TRP A 3 5.24 -19.77 -6.52
CA TRP A 3 5.31 -21.15 -7.00
C TRP A 3 4.27 -22.00 -6.29
N ALA A 4 3.47 -22.72 -7.05
CA ALA A 4 2.49 -23.68 -6.55
C ALA A 4 2.96 -25.10 -6.89
N TYR A 5 2.68 -26.05 -6.00
CA TYR A 5 3.12 -27.43 -6.11
C TYR A 5 1.95 -28.38 -5.88
N SER A 6 1.84 -29.44 -6.69
CA SER A 6 0.72 -30.39 -6.61
C SER A 6 0.76 -31.31 -5.39
N GLN A 7 1.82 -31.28 -4.59
CA GLN A 7 1.92 -32.04 -3.33
C GLN A 7 2.40 -31.16 -2.16
N PRO A 8 2.13 -31.58 -0.90
CA PRO A 8 2.72 -30.96 0.28
C PRO A 8 4.25 -30.96 0.24
N HIS A 9 4.84 -30.06 1.01
CA HIS A 9 6.29 -29.89 1.15
C HIS A 9 7.01 -29.64 -0.19
N TYR A 10 6.37 -28.91 -1.10
CA TYR A 10 6.95 -28.43 -2.37
C TYR A 10 7.35 -29.56 -3.33
N ARG A 11 6.55 -30.62 -3.39
CA ARG A 11 6.78 -31.80 -4.24
C ARG A 11 5.78 -31.87 -5.38
N GLY A 12 6.02 -32.79 -6.33
CA GLY A 12 5.14 -33.01 -7.47
C GLY A 12 5.36 -32.01 -8.62
N VAL A 13 4.31 -31.80 -9.41
CA VAL A 13 4.31 -30.84 -10.51
C VAL A 13 4.32 -29.44 -9.94
N SER A 14 5.17 -28.56 -10.46
CA SER A 14 5.29 -27.18 -10.01
C SER A 14 4.94 -26.21 -11.13
N GLU A 15 4.24 -25.14 -10.79
CA GLU A 15 3.89 -24.06 -11.71
C GLU A 15 4.23 -22.70 -11.09
N GLY A 16 4.80 -21.80 -11.88
CA GLY A 16 5.21 -20.47 -11.46
C GLY A 16 4.27 -19.39 -11.98
N TYR A 17 3.76 -18.56 -11.08
CA TYR A 17 2.83 -17.48 -11.39
C TYR A 17 3.47 -16.10 -11.18
N MET A 18 3.27 -15.23 -12.17
CA MET A 18 3.67 -13.82 -12.16
C MET A 18 2.48 -12.86 -12.16
N GLY A 19 1.34 -13.30 -12.70
CA GLY A 19 0.08 -12.56 -12.77
C GLY A 19 -1.09 -13.40 -12.25
N GLU A 20 -2.30 -12.92 -12.52
CA GLU A 20 -3.54 -13.63 -12.21
C GLU A 20 -3.68 -14.93 -13.00
N ALA A 21 -4.24 -15.95 -12.35
CA ALA A 21 -4.64 -17.21 -12.94
C ALA A 21 -6.05 -17.56 -12.45
N GLY A 22 -7.03 -17.47 -13.34
CA GLY A 22 -8.42 -17.85 -13.07
C GLY A 22 -8.62 -19.36 -12.91
N HIS A 23 -7.62 -20.18 -13.21
CA HIS A 23 -7.62 -21.62 -12.97
C HIS A 23 -6.19 -22.10 -12.70
N CYS A 24 -5.95 -22.79 -11.59
CA CYS A 24 -4.66 -23.32 -11.18
C CYS A 24 -4.40 -24.69 -11.81
N GLY A 25 -3.80 -24.72 -13.02
CA GLY A 25 -3.23 -25.92 -13.66
C GLY A 25 -4.11 -27.19 -13.68
N SER A 26 -3.60 -28.31 -14.20
CA SER A 26 -4.38 -29.58 -14.20
C SER A 26 -4.37 -30.32 -12.87
N ALA A 27 -3.50 -29.93 -11.93
CA ALA A 27 -3.36 -30.54 -10.62
C ALA A 27 -3.57 -29.48 -9.53
N SER A 28 -4.55 -29.70 -8.65
CA SER A 28 -4.85 -28.78 -7.55
C SER A 28 -3.62 -28.58 -6.65
N PRO A 29 -3.14 -27.34 -6.46
CA PRO A 29 -1.97 -27.09 -5.66
C PRO A 29 -2.22 -27.37 -4.18
N MET A 30 -1.23 -27.98 -3.53
CA MET A 30 -1.26 -28.35 -2.11
C MET A 30 -0.21 -27.63 -1.26
N SER A 31 0.81 -27.02 -1.88
CA SER A 31 1.80 -26.20 -1.17
C SER A 31 2.32 -25.05 -2.03
N PHE A 32 2.82 -24.00 -1.38
CA PHE A 32 3.15 -22.74 -2.05
C PHE A 32 4.47 -22.14 -1.54
N ARG A 33 5.23 -21.52 -2.45
CA ARG A 33 6.34 -20.63 -2.10
C ARG A 33 6.08 -19.25 -2.68
N VAL A 34 5.89 -18.28 -1.80
CA VAL A 34 5.70 -16.88 -2.19
C VAL A 34 7.06 -16.20 -2.13
N ILE A 35 7.64 -15.98 -3.31
CA ILE A 35 9.00 -15.43 -3.42
C ILE A 35 8.99 -13.91 -3.36
N ARG A 36 7.96 -13.29 -3.97
CA ARG A 36 7.81 -11.82 -3.98
C ARG A 36 6.36 -11.40 -3.94
N GLY A 37 6.08 -10.40 -3.11
CA GLY A 37 4.78 -9.79 -2.92
C GLY A 37 3.84 -10.62 -2.06
N SER A 38 2.56 -10.24 -2.06
CA SER A 38 1.49 -11.04 -1.45
C SER A 38 0.52 -11.48 -2.53
N TRP A 39 -0.14 -12.60 -2.28
CA TRP A 39 -1.03 -13.26 -3.20
C TRP A 39 -2.36 -13.54 -2.53
N LEU A 40 -3.43 -13.42 -3.31
CA LEU A 40 -4.77 -13.83 -2.95
C LEU A 40 -5.03 -15.15 -3.65
N LEU A 41 -5.34 -16.18 -2.85
CA LEU A 41 -5.78 -17.50 -3.33
C LEU A 41 -7.28 -17.62 -3.13
N PHE A 42 -7.89 -18.49 -3.92
CA PHE A 42 -9.32 -18.72 -3.92
C PHE A 42 -9.62 -20.21 -4.00
N ASP A 43 -10.69 -20.66 -3.34
CA ASP A 43 -11.17 -22.04 -3.41
C ASP A 43 -12.06 -22.33 -4.63
N GLU A 44 -12.50 -21.28 -5.34
CA GLU A 44 -13.21 -21.37 -6.61
C GLU A 44 -12.37 -20.88 -7.79
N GLU A 45 -12.81 -21.19 -9.01
CA GLU A 45 -12.20 -20.69 -10.25
C GLU A 45 -12.57 -19.22 -10.49
N GLY A 46 -11.89 -18.53 -11.41
CA GLY A 46 -12.24 -17.16 -11.76
C GLY A 46 -12.01 -16.12 -10.65
N CYS A 47 -11.17 -16.42 -9.66
CA CYS A 47 -10.85 -15.54 -8.53
C CYS A 47 -12.07 -15.15 -7.68
N CYS A 48 -12.99 -16.10 -7.44
CA CYS A 48 -14.16 -15.95 -6.58
C CYS A 48 -14.16 -16.95 -5.40
N GLY A 49 -15.21 -16.94 -4.58
CA GLY A 49 -15.29 -17.77 -3.38
C GLY A 49 -14.47 -17.24 -2.20
N ASN A 50 -14.06 -18.14 -1.32
CA ASN A 50 -13.32 -17.79 -0.10
C ASN A 50 -11.89 -17.38 -0.43
N GLN A 51 -11.42 -16.33 0.24
CA GLN A 51 -10.11 -15.75 -0.03
C GLN A 51 -9.07 -16.22 0.98
N TYR A 52 -7.83 -16.43 0.51
CA TYR A 52 -6.69 -16.74 1.37
C TYR A 52 -5.49 -15.88 1.02
N ILE A 53 -5.00 -15.13 2.00
CA ILE A 53 -3.95 -14.11 1.79
C ILE A 53 -2.60 -14.66 2.22
N LEU A 54 -1.68 -14.82 1.26
CA LEU A 54 -0.32 -15.27 1.51
C LEU A 54 0.67 -14.13 1.33
N GLY A 55 1.46 -13.83 2.36
CA GLY A 55 2.65 -12.98 2.24
C GLY A 55 3.87 -13.77 1.76
N GLU A 56 5.00 -13.08 1.58
CA GLU A 56 6.28 -13.73 1.28
C GLU A 56 6.62 -14.79 2.33
N GLY A 57 6.96 -16.00 1.87
CA GLY A 57 7.17 -17.13 2.77
C GLY A 57 7.01 -18.50 2.13
N LEU A 58 7.09 -19.50 3.01
CA LEU A 58 7.07 -20.92 2.69
C LEU A 58 5.83 -21.54 3.35
N TYR A 59 4.94 -22.10 2.52
CA TYR A 59 3.67 -22.69 2.95
C TYR A 59 3.65 -24.17 2.57
N PRO A 60 4.09 -25.08 3.46
CA PRO A 60 4.31 -26.49 3.13
C PRO A 60 3.02 -27.26 2.86
N ASP A 61 1.86 -26.75 3.25
CA ASP A 61 0.55 -27.39 3.08
C ASP A 61 -0.58 -26.35 3.09
N LEU A 62 -1.81 -26.76 2.76
CA LEU A 62 -2.98 -25.88 2.76
C LEU A 62 -3.32 -25.33 4.15
N ILE A 63 -3.01 -26.07 5.22
CA ILE A 63 -3.24 -25.63 6.60
C ILE A 63 -2.39 -24.40 6.91
N SER A 64 -1.12 -24.42 6.48
CA SER A 64 -0.19 -23.29 6.64
C SER A 64 -0.63 -22.05 5.86
N CYS A 65 -1.44 -22.21 4.80
CA CYS A 65 -2.07 -21.11 4.08
C CYS A 65 -3.27 -20.49 4.83
N GLY A 66 -3.72 -21.11 5.93
CA GLY A 66 -5.01 -20.82 6.55
C GLY A 66 -6.19 -21.26 5.68
N CYS A 67 -5.95 -22.15 4.72
CA CYS A 67 -6.98 -22.64 3.82
C CYS A 67 -7.80 -23.73 4.51
N VAL A 68 -9.06 -23.41 4.81
CA VAL A 68 -10.02 -24.37 5.37
C VAL A 68 -10.67 -25.22 4.28
N ALA A 69 -10.62 -24.78 3.02
CA ALA A 69 -11.05 -25.55 1.88
C ALA A 69 -10.06 -26.68 1.52
N THR A 70 -10.55 -27.70 0.83
CA THR A 70 -9.74 -28.85 0.40
C THR A 70 -8.88 -28.58 -0.84
N SER A 71 -9.12 -27.47 -1.54
CA SER A 71 -8.41 -27.12 -2.78
C SER A 71 -8.38 -25.62 -3.01
N VAL A 72 -7.25 -25.13 -3.54
CA VAL A 72 -7.14 -23.80 -4.15
C VAL A 72 -7.31 -23.96 -5.66
N LYS A 73 -8.15 -23.13 -6.29
CA LYS A 73 -8.49 -23.25 -7.71
C LYS A 73 -8.11 -22.04 -8.55
N SER A 74 -7.96 -20.86 -7.96
CA SER A 74 -7.49 -19.68 -8.66
C SER A 74 -6.67 -18.78 -7.75
N LEU A 75 -5.90 -17.87 -8.34
CA LEU A 75 -5.00 -16.98 -7.60
C LEU A 75 -4.71 -15.69 -8.36
N ARG A 76 -4.39 -14.63 -7.62
CA ARG A 76 -3.90 -13.37 -8.19
C ARG A 76 -2.92 -12.64 -7.27
N PRO A 77 -1.97 -11.88 -7.82
CA PRO A 77 -1.13 -11.00 -7.02
C PRO A 77 -1.96 -9.87 -6.41
N ILE A 78 -1.60 -9.45 -5.19
CA ILE A 78 -2.20 -8.27 -4.56
C ILE A 78 -1.46 -7.01 -5.05
N PRO A 79 -2.13 -6.07 -5.74
CA PRO A 79 -1.50 -4.84 -6.21
C PRO A 79 -1.27 -3.88 -5.04
N TYR A 80 -0.02 -3.45 -4.85
CA TYR A 80 0.37 -2.61 -3.71
C TYR A 80 0.25 -1.11 -3.95
N VAL A 81 -0.16 -0.66 -5.15
CA VAL A 81 -0.24 0.77 -5.48
C VAL A 81 -1.14 1.54 -4.50
N SER A 82 -2.26 0.93 -4.08
CA SER A 82 -3.16 1.50 -3.06
C SER A 82 -2.71 1.26 -1.62
N SER A 83 -1.67 0.45 -1.40
CA SER A 83 -1.18 0.10 -0.07
C SER A 83 -0.29 1.18 0.55
N PHE A 84 0.33 2.07 -0.25
CA PHE A 84 1.35 3.03 0.21
C PHE A 84 0.78 4.30 0.90
N SER A 85 -0.47 4.25 1.36
CA SER A 85 -1.06 5.28 2.23
C SER A 85 -1.10 4.80 3.67
N ASP A 86 -1.17 5.73 4.62
CA ASP A 86 -1.46 5.36 6.00
C ASP A 86 -2.84 4.72 6.06
N PRO A 87 -2.99 3.51 6.59
CA PRO A 87 -4.24 2.78 6.49
C PRO A 87 -5.32 3.44 7.34
N SER A 88 -6.51 3.63 6.76
CA SER A 88 -7.67 4.16 7.45
C SER A 88 -8.95 3.55 6.89
N ILE A 89 -9.80 3.04 7.79
CA ILE A 89 -11.12 2.51 7.46
C ILE A 89 -12.14 3.06 8.46
N SER A 90 -13.32 3.43 7.97
CA SER A 90 -14.48 3.77 8.79
C SER A 90 -15.53 2.67 8.69
N LEU A 91 -16.01 2.22 9.84
CA LEU A 91 -17.07 1.23 9.99
C LEU A 91 -18.30 1.93 10.58
N PHE A 92 -19.48 1.53 10.13
CA PHE A 92 -20.75 2.15 10.52
C PHE A 92 -21.75 1.10 10.99
N SER A 93 -22.53 1.45 12.01
CA SER A 93 -23.49 0.52 12.61
C SER A 93 -24.78 0.33 11.80
N LEU A 94 -25.01 1.18 10.79
CA LEU A 94 -26.15 1.09 9.87
C LEU A 94 -25.66 1.07 8.41
N GLY A 95 -26.56 0.75 7.49
CA GLY A 95 -26.31 0.85 6.05
C GLY A 95 -26.04 2.31 5.63
N SER A 96 -25.48 2.48 4.43
CA SER A 96 -25.28 3.79 3.80
C SER A 96 -24.51 4.82 4.66
N TYR A 97 -23.57 4.33 5.47
CA TYR A 97 -22.65 5.12 6.30
C TYR A 97 -23.32 5.91 7.44
N GLU A 98 -24.44 5.40 7.94
CA GLU A 98 -25.19 6.01 9.05
C GLU A 98 -24.94 5.34 10.41
N GLY A 99 -25.44 5.98 11.47
CA GLY A 99 -25.37 5.47 12.84
C GLY A 99 -24.02 5.74 13.52
N LEU A 100 -23.61 4.83 14.40
CA LEU A 100 -22.33 4.94 15.12
C LEU A 100 -21.20 4.71 14.13
N LYS A 101 -20.19 5.60 14.17
CA LYS A 101 -18.99 5.52 13.35
C LYS A 101 -17.78 5.12 14.19
N MET A 102 -17.07 4.09 13.75
CA MET A 102 -15.77 3.69 14.29
C MET A 102 -14.69 3.90 13.22
N VAL A 103 -13.58 4.55 13.58
CA VAL A 103 -12.42 4.71 12.69
C VAL A 103 -11.31 3.79 13.19
N VAL A 104 -10.79 2.95 12.30
CA VAL A 104 -9.71 2.01 12.59
C VAL A 104 -8.50 2.36 11.72
N VAL A 105 -7.33 2.47 12.35
CA VAL A 105 -6.05 2.80 11.69
C VAL A 105 -4.93 1.82 12.04
N THR A 106 -5.17 0.92 13.00
CA THR A 106 -4.24 -0.09 13.48
C THR A 106 -4.89 -1.48 13.48
N PRO A 107 -4.10 -2.57 13.55
CA PRO A 107 -4.63 -3.90 13.78
C PRO A 107 -5.56 -3.92 14.99
N THR A 108 -6.75 -4.51 14.82
CA THR A 108 -7.79 -4.63 15.84
C THR A 108 -8.17 -6.10 15.95
N GLU A 109 -7.77 -6.74 17.04
CA GLU A 109 -7.95 -8.18 17.27
C GLU A 109 -9.38 -8.55 17.67
N HIS A 110 -10.12 -7.58 18.21
CA HIS A 110 -11.46 -7.76 18.74
C HIS A 110 -12.34 -6.56 18.42
N MET A 111 -13.33 -6.78 17.57
CA MET A 111 -14.41 -5.84 17.34
C MET A 111 -15.45 -5.99 18.47
N LYS A 112 -15.25 -5.26 19.57
CA LYS A 112 -16.15 -5.30 20.71
C LYS A 112 -17.47 -4.61 20.37
N ASP A 113 -18.58 -5.35 20.44
CA ASP A 113 -19.97 -4.87 20.39
C ASP A 113 -20.29 -3.90 19.25
N PHE A 114 -19.57 -3.99 18.12
CA PHE A 114 -19.78 -3.15 16.96
C PHE A 114 -20.21 -3.99 15.76
N PHE A 115 -21.49 -3.88 15.42
CA PHE A 115 -22.11 -4.58 14.28
C PHE A 115 -21.97 -3.71 13.03
N THR A 116 -20.92 -3.96 12.24
CA THR A 116 -20.70 -3.25 10.98
C THR A 116 -21.80 -3.60 9.97
N GLN A 117 -22.51 -2.59 9.47
CA GLN A 117 -23.52 -2.72 8.43
C GLN A 117 -23.13 -2.00 7.12
N SER A 118 -22.24 -1.01 7.20
CA SER A 118 -21.58 -0.40 6.04
C SER A 118 -20.17 0.07 6.41
N LEU A 119 -19.31 0.29 5.41
CA LEU A 119 -17.94 0.74 5.64
C LEU A 119 -17.37 1.57 4.49
N GLN A 120 -16.36 2.37 4.80
CA GLN A 120 -15.56 3.12 3.84
C GLN A 120 -14.08 2.87 4.11
N VAL A 121 -13.38 2.30 3.13
CA VAL A 121 -11.92 2.18 3.17
C VAL A 121 -11.35 3.46 2.56
N HIS A 122 -10.86 4.35 3.41
CA HIS A 122 -10.29 5.63 2.97
C HIS A 122 -8.91 5.45 2.34
N SER A 123 -8.11 4.56 2.92
CA SER A 123 -6.72 4.38 2.55
C SER A 123 -6.13 3.06 3.04
N GLY A 124 -5.09 2.61 2.36
CA GLY A 124 -4.44 1.33 2.59
C GLY A 124 -5.26 0.13 2.11
N LEU A 125 -4.64 -1.05 2.19
CA LEU A 125 -5.31 -2.32 2.01
C LEU A 125 -5.63 -2.91 3.38
N TRP A 126 -6.83 -3.45 3.53
CA TRP A 126 -7.30 -4.03 4.80
C TRP A 126 -7.63 -5.50 4.61
N VAL A 127 -7.32 -6.29 5.64
CA VAL A 127 -7.79 -7.66 5.77
C VAL A 127 -8.79 -7.70 6.90
N VAL A 128 -10.02 -8.09 6.58
CA VAL A 128 -11.07 -8.32 7.57
C VAL A 128 -11.26 -9.82 7.76
N TYR A 129 -11.61 -10.19 8.98
CA TYR A 129 -11.78 -11.57 9.40
C TYR A 129 -13.15 -11.72 10.06
N GLU A 130 -13.79 -12.84 9.77
CA GLU A 130 -15.10 -13.20 10.31
C GLU A 130 -15.06 -13.26 11.85
N TYR A 131 -14.00 -13.83 12.42
CA TYR A 131 -13.87 -14.00 13.87
C TYR A 131 -12.73 -13.15 14.45
N SER A 132 -12.74 -13.03 15.79
CA SER A 132 -11.68 -12.37 16.53
C SER A 132 -10.31 -13.07 16.36
N ASN A 133 -9.24 -12.35 16.68
CA ASN A 133 -7.86 -12.83 16.62
C ASN A 133 -7.43 -13.30 15.23
N TYR A 134 -7.95 -12.66 14.17
CA TYR A 134 -7.61 -12.93 12.78
C TYR A 134 -7.92 -14.36 12.33
N LYS A 135 -9.10 -14.87 12.73
CA LYS A 135 -9.57 -16.24 12.47
C LYS A 135 -10.83 -16.26 11.62
N GLY A 136 -11.15 -17.44 11.09
CA GLY A 136 -12.31 -17.65 10.21
C GLY A 136 -12.01 -17.23 8.78
N CYS A 137 -13.07 -17.02 8.00
CA CYS A 137 -12.94 -16.52 6.65
C CYS A 137 -12.28 -15.13 6.64
N GLN A 138 -11.54 -14.82 5.57
CA GLN A 138 -10.86 -13.54 5.40
C GLN A 138 -11.23 -12.91 4.07
N MET A 139 -11.24 -11.58 4.02
CA MET A 139 -11.46 -10.80 2.80
C MET A 139 -10.48 -9.65 2.71
N LEU A 140 -9.95 -9.42 1.52
CA LEU A 140 -9.14 -8.25 1.21
C LEU A 140 -10.05 -7.09 0.79
N LEU A 141 -10.00 -5.98 1.51
CA LEU A 141 -10.68 -4.74 1.17
C LEU A 141 -9.69 -3.73 0.59
N GLN A 142 -10.07 -3.14 -0.55
CA GLN A 142 -9.35 -2.06 -1.21
C GLN A 142 -10.03 -0.71 -0.89
N PRO A 143 -9.34 0.43 -1.10
CA PRO A 143 -9.98 1.74 -0.99
C PRO A 143 -11.26 1.84 -1.79
N GLY A 144 -12.32 2.34 -1.16
CA GLY A 144 -13.66 2.33 -1.73
C GLY A 144 -14.76 2.34 -0.67
N GLU A 145 -15.98 2.28 -1.16
CA GLU A 145 -17.20 2.44 -0.36
C GLU A 145 -18.07 1.19 -0.45
N LEU A 146 -18.54 0.69 0.69
CA LEU A 146 -19.42 -0.47 0.80
C LEU A 146 -20.68 -0.08 1.59
N PRO A 147 -21.77 0.32 0.90
CA PRO A 147 -22.97 0.83 1.56
C PRO A 147 -23.78 -0.25 2.27
N VAL A 148 -23.58 -1.52 1.90
CA VAL A 148 -24.24 -2.68 2.51
C VAL A 148 -23.21 -3.79 2.68
N TRP A 149 -22.72 -3.99 3.91
CA TRP A 149 -21.67 -4.95 4.23
C TRP A 149 -22.11 -6.41 4.00
N GLY A 150 -23.33 -6.76 4.42
CA GLY A 150 -23.86 -8.12 4.30
C GLY A 150 -23.97 -8.60 2.85
N GLU A 151 -24.36 -7.72 1.92
CA GLU A 151 -24.41 -8.06 0.49
C GLU A 151 -23.02 -8.27 -0.13
N HIS A 152 -22.03 -7.53 0.35
CA HIS A 152 -20.66 -7.64 -0.15
C HIS A 152 -19.92 -8.87 0.40
N SER A 153 -20.13 -9.19 1.68
CA SER A 153 -19.35 -10.20 2.40
C SER A 153 -20.08 -11.52 2.66
N GLY A 154 -21.42 -11.48 2.72
CA GLY A 154 -22.22 -12.57 3.29
C GLY A 154 -22.05 -12.74 4.81
N TRP A 155 -21.38 -11.81 5.51
CA TRP A 155 -21.13 -11.90 6.95
C TRP A 155 -21.99 -10.90 7.71
N ASP A 156 -22.52 -11.34 8.86
CA ASP A 156 -23.27 -10.47 9.77
C ASP A 156 -22.37 -9.49 10.53
N THR A 157 -21.11 -9.88 10.79
CA THR A 157 -20.16 -9.08 11.57
C THR A 157 -18.73 -9.21 11.04
N ILE A 158 -17.89 -8.25 11.45
CA ILE A 158 -16.43 -8.33 11.33
C ILE A 158 -15.91 -8.62 12.74
N GLY A 159 -15.24 -9.74 12.96
CA GLY A 159 -14.72 -10.11 14.28
C GLY A 159 -13.34 -9.51 14.59
N SER A 160 -12.51 -9.31 13.55
CA SER A 160 -11.22 -8.61 13.64
C SER A 160 -10.76 -8.09 12.28
N LEU A 161 -9.84 -7.13 12.28
CA LEU A 161 -9.29 -6.55 11.06
C LEU A 161 -7.89 -5.99 11.25
N ARG A 162 -7.11 -5.95 10.17
CA ARG A 162 -5.78 -5.36 10.18
C ARG A 162 -5.41 -4.78 8.82
N PRO A 163 -4.58 -3.72 8.78
CA PRO A 163 -3.94 -3.32 7.54
C PRO A 163 -3.07 -4.46 6.98
N LEU A 164 -3.12 -4.67 5.67
CA LEU A 164 -2.19 -5.56 5.00
C LEU A 164 -0.79 -4.96 5.09
N LYS A 165 0.18 -5.75 5.57
CA LYS A 165 1.56 -5.27 5.69
C LYS A 165 2.11 -4.90 4.31
N GLN A 166 2.55 -3.66 4.18
CA GLN A 166 3.26 -3.17 3.00
C GLN A 166 4.57 -3.97 2.84
N PRO A 167 4.86 -4.54 1.66
CA PRO A 167 6.16 -5.13 1.38
C PRO A 167 7.22 -4.05 1.31
N ARG A 168 8.46 -4.38 1.68
CA ARG A 168 9.59 -3.46 1.56
C ARG A 168 10.05 -3.39 0.11
N LEU A 169 9.35 -2.60 -0.69
CA LEU A 169 9.67 -2.38 -2.10
C LEU A 169 10.33 -1.01 -2.28
N TYR A 170 11.33 -0.99 -3.16
CA TYR A 170 11.83 0.25 -3.71
C TYR A 170 10.94 0.63 -4.89
N VAL A 171 10.38 1.83 -4.83
CA VAL A 171 9.57 2.43 -5.88
C VAL A 171 10.32 3.57 -6.56
N GLN A 172 9.88 3.94 -7.75
CA GLN A 172 10.25 5.17 -8.43
C GLN A 172 9.07 6.14 -8.33
N VAL A 173 9.37 7.41 -8.08
CA VAL A 173 8.35 8.48 -7.99
C VAL A 173 8.47 9.32 -9.24
N LYS A 174 7.52 9.20 -10.16
CA LYS A 174 7.55 9.85 -11.47
C LYS A 174 6.59 11.01 -11.52
N SER A 175 7.05 12.16 -12.00
CA SER A 175 6.16 13.29 -12.26
C SER A 175 5.27 12.98 -13.47
N ARG A 176 3.94 13.04 -13.30
CA ARG A 176 3.01 12.88 -14.43
C ARG A 176 3.16 14.00 -15.45
N ALA A 177 3.39 15.22 -14.99
CA ALA A 177 3.54 16.39 -15.84
C ALA A 177 4.80 16.35 -16.71
N LEU A 178 5.91 15.82 -16.18
CA LEU A 178 7.23 15.92 -16.81
C LEU A 178 7.79 14.57 -17.29
N GLY A 179 7.16 13.45 -16.93
CA GLY A 179 7.65 12.09 -17.21
C GLY A 179 8.99 11.74 -16.56
N SER A 180 9.57 12.65 -15.77
CA SER A 180 10.87 12.53 -15.13
C SER A 180 10.74 12.00 -13.70
N LEU A 181 11.79 11.33 -13.23
CA LEU A 181 11.82 10.70 -11.90
C LEU A 181 12.40 11.62 -10.84
N LEU A 182 11.86 11.49 -9.63
CA LEU A 182 12.40 12.06 -8.41
C LEU A 182 13.79 11.47 -8.13
N THR A 183 14.81 12.34 -8.14
CA THR A 183 16.21 11.94 -8.05
C THR A 183 16.90 12.69 -6.92
N SER A 184 17.57 11.96 -6.02
CA SER A 184 18.42 12.55 -5.00
C SER A 184 19.69 13.12 -5.61
N GLU A 185 20.06 14.35 -5.24
CA GLU A 185 21.40 14.86 -5.47
C GLU A 185 22.40 14.22 -4.49
N SER A 186 23.68 14.21 -4.86
CA SER A 186 24.73 13.74 -3.95
C SER A 186 24.78 14.62 -2.70
N VAL A 187 24.80 13.97 -1.53
CA VAL A 187 25.00 14.65 -0.25
C VAL A 187 26.41 15.21 -0.24
N LYS A 188 26.55 16.54 -0.16
CA LYS A 188 27.87 17.20 -0.16
C LYS A 188 28.49 17.28 1.23
N ASP A 189 27.68 17.21 2.30
CA ASP A 189 28.08 17.16 3.71
C ASP A 189 26.89 16.74 4.60
N ASP A 190 27.15 16.04 5.71
CA ASP A 190 26.13 15.46 6.61
C ASP A 190 25.25 16.51 7.32
N SER A 191 25.73 17.76 7.42
CA SER A 191 25.00 18.86 8.06
C SER A 191 24.07 19.64 7.14
N SER A 192 24.03 19.32 5.84
CA SER A 192 23.28 20.09 4.84
C SER A 192 22.16 19.29 4.18
N PRO A 193 21.01 19.92 3.87
CA PRO A 193 19.94 19.23 3.16
C PRO A 193 20.43 18.89 1.75
N ALA A 194 20.37 17.62 1.37
CA ALA A 194 20.64 17.25 -0.01
C ALA A 194 19.42 17.58 -0.88
N GLY A 195 19.68 18.16 -2.06
CA GLY A 195 18.62 18.52 -2.98
C GLY A 195 17.93 17.30 -3.59
N VAL A 196 16.72 17.54 -4.07
CA VAL A 196 15.96 16.58 -4.86
C VAL A 196 15.54 17.28 -6.13
N ILE A 197 15.86 16.65 -7.25
CA ILE A 197 15.59 17.16 -8.60
C ILE A 197 14.71 16.17 -9.35
N LEU A 198 14.23 16.59 -10.52
CA LEU A 198 13.65 15.69 -11.50
C LEU A 198 14.67 15.42 -12.60
N SER A 199 14.88 14.16 -12.95
CA SER A 199 15.75 13.79 -14.07
C SER A 199 15.19 12.60 -14.84
N PRO A 200 15.62 12.38 -16.10
CA PRO A 200 15.24 11.19 -16.86
C PRO A 200 15.57 9.90 -16.11
N ALA A 201 14.83 8.84 -16.41
CA ALA A 201 15.03 7.54 -15.77
C ALA A 201 16.45 7.01 -16.01
N CYS A 202 17.09 6.55 -14.94
CA CYS A 202 18.40 5.92 -14.96
C CYS A 202 18.39 4.70 -14.02
N SER A 203 19.42 3.86 -14.13
CA SER A 203 19.54 2.64 -13.31
C SER A 203 20.09 2.90 -11.90
N LEU A 204 20.39 4.16 -11.57
CA LEU A 204 21.04 4.54 -10.31
C LEU A 204 20.08 4.41 -9.12
N ASP A 205 20.66 4.12 -7.96
CA ASP A 205 19.93 4.05 -6.69
C ASP A 205 19.45 5.42 -6.19
N THR A 206 19.86 6.51 -6.83
CA THR A 206 19.41 7.89 -6.55
C THR A 206 17.94 8.12 -6.90
N GLN A 207 17.35 7.25 -7.74
CA GLN A 207 15.94 7.31 -8.15
C GLN A 207 15.07 6.24 -7.49
N ARG A 208 15.63 5.47 -6.56
CA ARG A 208 14.91 4.39 -5.87
C ARG A 208 14.55 4.83 -4.46
N TRP A 209 13.27 4.72 -4.12
CA TRP A 209 12.69 5.22 -2.89
C TRP A 209 12.04 4.08 -2.12
N LEU A 210 12.43 3.88 -0.87
CA LEU A 210 11.75 2.96 0.03
C LEU A 210 10.67 3.73 0.77
N PHE A 211 9.40 3.40 0.51
CA PHE A 211 8.29 3.92 1.30
C PHE A 211 7.96 2.96 2.44
N THR A 212 8.10 3.42 3.69
CA THR A 212 7.78 2.61 4.87
C THR A 212 7.27 3.47 6.02
N GLY A 213 6.06 3.21 6.51
CA GLY A 213 5.48 3.95 7.65
C GLY A 213 5.45 5.46 7.43
N GLY A 214 5.07 5.91 6.23
CA GLY A 214 5.03 7.32 5.87
C GLY A 214 6.39 7.94 5.50
N LEU A 215 7.51 7.23 5.65
CA LEU A 215 8.83 7.75 5.27
C LEU A 215 9.14 7.39 3.81
N LEU A 216 9.43 8.39 2.98
CA LEU A 216 10.05 8.23 1.66
C LEU A 216 11.57 8.34 1.79
N ARG A 217 12.28 7.20 1.78
CA ARG A 217 13.73 7.14 1.99
C ARG A 217 14.47 6.84 0.69
N CYS A 218 15.45 7.66 0.33
CA CYS A 218 16.29 7.41 -0.84
C CYS A 218 17.21 6.20 -0.60
N LYS A 219 17.32 5.30 -1.59
CA LYS A 219 18.20 4.13 -1.51
C LYS A 219 19.68 4.51 -1.47
N ALA A 220 20.10 5.51 -2.25
CA ALA A 220 21.48 5.96 -2.34
C ALA A 220 21.95 6.69 -1.09
N SER A 221 21.26 7.77 -0.68
CA SER A 221 21.70 8.61 0.43
C SER A 221 21.24 8.13 1.81
N LYS A 222 20.27 7.20 1.88
CA LYS A 222 19.57 6.78 3.11
C LYS A 222 18.78 7.90 3.81
N ALA A 223 18.79 9.10 3.28
CA ALA A 223 18.04 10.24 3.78
C ALA A 223 16.56 10.17 3.37
N CYS A 224 15.71 10.83 4.16
CA CYS A 224 14.26 10.90 3.95
C CYS A 224 13.84 12.23 3.34
N LEU A 225 12.81 12.18 2.49
CA LEU A 225 12.13 13.37 1.99
C LEU A 225 11.51 14.14 3.18
N SER A 226 11.84 15.41 3.31
CA SER A 226 11.53 16.23 4.48
C SER A 226 11.11 17.63 4.10
N VAL A 227 10.06 18.15 4.74
CA VAL A 227 9.72 19.58 4.71
C VAL A 227 10.74 20.34 5.57
N ILE A 228 11.49 21.25 4.97
CA ILE A 228 12.55 22.00 5.63
C ILE A 228 11.97 22.99 6.64
N GLY A 229 12.56 23.00 7.84
CA GLY A 229 12.12 23.84 8.95
C GLY A 229 10.83 23.36 9.65
N GLY A 230 10.23 22.25 9.21
CA GLY A 230 9.07 21.64 9.87
C GLY A 230 7.79 22.48 9.86
N LYS A 231 7.70 23.49 8.97
CA LYS A 231 6.55 24.39 8.89
C LYS A 231 5.53 23.89 7.89
N ALA A 232 4.28 23.77 8.32
CA ALA A 232 3.12 23.42 7.49
C ALA A 232 2.62 24.60 6.63
N THR A 233 3.53 25.29 5.94
CA THR A 233 3.22 26.51 5.19
C THR A 233 3.34 26.28 3.69
N VAL A 234 2.42 26.86 2.92
CA VAL A 234 2.47 26.85 1.46
C VAL A 234 3.80 27.38 0.95
N GLY A 235 4.42 26.65 0.02
CA GLY A 235 5.73 26.97 -0.55
C GLY A 235 6.92 26.58 0.32
N ALA A 236 6.71 25.92 1.47
CA ALA A 236 7.83 25.40 2.26
C ALA A 236 8.62 24.38 1.44
N ARG A 237 9.95 24.54 1.42
CA ARG A 237 10.85 23.72 0.59
C ARG A 237 10.90 22.29 1.12
N VAL A 238 11.03 21.35 0.19
CA VAL A 238 11.22 19.93 0.47
C VAL A 238 12.59 19.51 -0.03
N ALA A 239 13.33 18.79 0.79
CA ALA A 239 14.66 18.27 0.47
C ALA A 239 14.92 16.97 1.23
N LEU A 240 16.11 16.39 1.08
CA LEU A 240 16.52 15.20 1.83
C LEU A 240 17.19 15.58 3.13
N TRP A 241 16.82 14.87 4.19
CA TRP A 241 17.43 15.02 5.51
C TRP A 241 17.65 13.66 6.17
N ALA A 242 18.62 13.59 7.08
CA ALA A 242 18.84 12.40 7.90
C ALA A 242 17.54 11.97 8.60
N GLU A 243 17.28 10.66 8.62
CA GLU A 243 16.06 10.09 9.20
C GLU A 243 16.00 10.42 10.70
N HIS A 244 14.91 11.07 11.12
CA HIS A 244 14.62 11.33 12.53
C HIS A 244 13.15 11.03 12.89
N GLY A 245 12.35 10.59 11.90
CA GLY A 245 11.01 10.02 12.12
C GLY A 245 9.91 10.99 12.59
N ARG A 246 10.16 12.30 12.55
CA ARG A 246 9.19 13.35 12.95
C ARG A 246 8.19 13.61 11.83
N THR A 247 7.08 14.28 12.15
CA THR A 247 5.95 14.55 11.24
C THR A 247 6.36 15.21 9.92
N HIS A 248 7.36 16.08 9.91
CA HIS A 248 7.82 16.72 8.67
C HIS A 248 8.57 15.81 7.68
N GLN A 249 8.86 14.56 8.07
CA GLN A 249 9.36 13.49 7.18
C GLN A 249 8.27 12.48 6.80
N ARG A 250 7.03 12.68 7.27
CA ARG A 250 5.94 11.73 7.07
C ARG A 250 5.01 12.21 5.95
N TRP A 251 4.67 11.27 5.08
CA TRP A 251 3.93 11.48 3.84
C TRP A 251 2.88 10.39 3.64
N SER A 252 1.78 10.71 2.98
CA SER A 252 0.81 9.72 2.51
C SER A 252 0.79 9.73 0.98
N LEU A 253 1.03 8.56 0.36
CA LEU A 253 0.90 8.39 -1.10
C LEU A 253 -0.57 8.09 -1.42
N ASN A 254 -1.27 9.06 -2.00
CA ASN A 254 -2.71 9.00 -2.17
C ASN A 254 -3.09 8.29 -3.48
N HIS A 255 -4.25 7.62 -3.50
CA HIS A 255 -4.72 6.87 -4.68
C HIS A 255 -4.91 7.76 -5.93
N ASN A 256 -5.16 9.05 -5.75
CA ASN A 256 -5.32 10.02 -6.84
C ASN A 256 -3.96 10.45 -7.46
N GLY A 257 -2.84 9.97 -6.92
CA GLY A 257 -1.49 10.31 -7.38
C GLY A 257 -0.86 11.50 -6.67
N THR A 258 -1.51 12.09 -5.67
CA THR A 258 -0.90 13.15 -4.86
C THR A 258 -0.08 12.57 -3.70
N ILE A 259 0.89 13.32 -3.19
CA ILE A 259 1.69 12.94 -2.02
C ILE A 259 1.46 14.01 -0.95
N SER A 260 0.70 13.71 0.10
CA SER A 260 0.33 14.70 1.14
C SER A 260 1.29 14.67 2.33
N SER A 261 1.51 15.83 2.97
CA SER A 261 2.36 15.94 4.16
C SER A 261 1.56 15.69 5.44
N HIS A 262 2.13 14.97 6.40
CA HIS A 262 1.51 14.81 7.73
C HIS A 262 1.59 16.05 8.61
N LEU A 263 2.39 17.05 8.22
CA LEU A 263 2.33 18.37 8.86
C LEU A 263 0.97 19.04 8.66
N ASN A 264 0.37 18.82 7.49
CA ASN A 264 -0.98 19.26 7.13
C ASN A 264 -1.42 18.49 5.88
N HIS A 265 -2.39 17.59 6.04
CA HIS A 265 -2.86 16.71 4.95
C HIS A 265 -3.51 17.45 3.78
N LYS A 266 -3.79 18.76 3.92
CA LYS A 266 -4.26 19.62 2.81
C LYS A 266 -3.11 20.09 1.90
N LEU A 267 -1.87 19.95 2.34
CA LEU A 267 -0.69 20.31 1.56
C LEU A 267 -0.11 19.08 0.87
N VAL A 268 0.14 19.20 -0.42
CA VAL A 268 0.67 18.15 -1.29
C VAL A 268 2.03 18.53 -1.86
N LEU A 269 2.84 17.51 -2.18
CA LEU A 269 4.13 17.66 -2.82
C LEU A 269 3.94 18.22 -4.23
N ASP A 270 4.59 19.35 -4.50
CA ASP A 270 4.51 20.08 -5.75
C ASP A 270 5.93 20.37 -6.26
N PHE A 271 6.13 20.19 -7.56
CA PHE A 271 7.35 20.58 -8.23
C PHE A 271 7.20 22.00 -8.80
N ARG A 272 7.99 22.94 -8.26
CA ARG A 272 8.04 24.31 -8.77
C ARG A 272 9.26 24.45 -9.68
N GLY A 273 8.97 24.59 -10.98
CA GLY A 273 9.94 25.09 -11.95
C GLY A 273 10.33 26.52 -11.57
N GLY A 274 11.63 26.78 -11.44
CA GLY A 274 12.11 28.11 -11.12
C GLY A 274 12.16 28.99 -12.37
N THR A 275 11.72 30.24 -12.28
CA THR A 275 12.00 31.25 -13.31
C THR A 275 13.26 32.04 -12.92
N GLY A 276 14.14 32.32 -13.88
CA GLY A 276 15.37 33.08 -13.66
C GLY A 276 16.41 32.34 -12.79
N PHE A 277 16.89 32.98 -11.70
CA PHE A 277 17.93 32.43 -10.82
C PHE A 277 17.43 31.40 -9.79
N LYS A 278 16.12 31.18 -9.67
CA LYS A 278 15.58 30.12 -8.80
C LYS A 278 15.79 28.79 -9.52
N ARG A 279 16.52 27.87 -8.88
CA ARG A 279 16.59 26.48 -9.35
C ARG A 279 15.26 25.79 -9.09
N ASP A 280 14.95 24.83 -9.94
CA ASP A 280 13.86 23.89 -9.73
C ASP A 280 13.97 23.23 -8.35
N HIS A 281 12.84 23.17 -7.65
CA HIS A 281 12.80 22.59 -6.31
C HIS A 281 11.42 22.09 -5.96
N LEU A 282 11.38 21.15 -5.01
CA LEU A 282 10.15 20.66 -4.43
C LEU A 282 9.67 21.58 -3.31
N VAL A 283 8.36 21.71 -3.23
CA VAL A 283 7.67 22.40 -2.14
C VAL A 283 6.45 21.58 -1.69
N VAL A 284 5.89 21.95 -0.55
CA VAL A 284 4.51 21.60 -0.22
C VAL A 284 3.60 22.78 -0.58
N ASN A 285 2.47 22.50 -1.23
CA ASN A 285 1.53 23.52 -1.72
C ASN A 285 0.08 23.06 -1.49
N GLU A 286 -0.89 23.99 -1.56
CA GLU A 286 -2.31 23.61 -1.51
C GLU A 286 -2.67 22.74 -2.71
N PHE A 287 -3.49 21.72 -2.47
CA PHE A 287 -3.99 20.86 -3.53
C PHE A 287 -4.83 21.67 -4.53
N ALA A 288 -4.51 21.54 -5.82
CA ALA A 288 -5.22 22.14 -6.92
C ALA A 288 -5.38 21.11 -8.05
N THR A 289 -6.62 20.85 -8.47
CA THR A 289 -6.95 19.80 -9.46
C THR A 289 -6.36 20.06 -10.84
N ASP A 290 -6.13 21.33 -11.18
CA ASP A 290 -5.55 21.82 -12.44
C ASP A 290 -4.01 21.90 -12.40
N GLN A 291 -3.39 21.70 -11.23
CA GLN A 291 -1.94 21.77 -11.07
C GLN A 291 -1.28 20.42 -11.37
N ALA A 292 -0.95 20.18 -12.64
CA ALA A 292 -0.38 18.91 -13.11
C ALA A 292 0.91 18.48 -12.38
N THR A 293 1.70 19.41 -11.86
CA THR A 293 2.96 19.15 -11.13
C THR A 293 2.78 18.54 -9.74
N GLN A 294 1.54 18.43 -9.26
CA GLN A 294 1.19 17.81 -7.96
C GLN A 294 0.89 16.31 -8.06
N PHE A 295 0.91 15.75 -9.28
CA PHE A 295 0.54 14.37 -9.53
C PHE A 295 1.75 13.51 -9.90
N TRP A 296 1.82 12.35 -9.26
CA TRP A 296 2.94 11.45 -9.23
C TRP A 296 2.49 10.01 -9.49
N ASP A 297 3.25 9.28 -10.28
CA ASP A 297 3.11 7.84 -10.42
C ASP A 297 4.13 7.13 -9.54
N ILE A 298 3.66 6.11 -8.82
CA ILE A 298 4.48 5.25 -7.97
C ILE A 298 4.70 3.94 -8.73
N GLU A 299 5.89 3.79 -9.32
CA GLU A 299 6.30 2.68 -10.19
C GLU A 299 7.21 1.68 -9.46
#